data_AF-A0A7L0N1V5-F1
#
_entry.id   AF-A0A7L0N1V5-F1
#
_cell.length_a   1.000
_cell.length_b   1.000
_cell.length_c   1.000
_cell.angle_alpha   90.00
_cell.angle_beta   90.00
_cell.angle_gamma   90.00
#
_symmetry.space_group_name_H-M   'P 1'
#
loop_
_entity.id
_entity.type
_entity.pdbx_description
1 polymer ?
#
loop_
_entity_poly.entity_id
_entity_poly.type
_entity_poly.pdbx_seq_one_letter_code
_entity_poly.pdbx_strand_id
1 'polypeptide(L)'
;MEENWAPEEGAGQGLAQRLHQEGLAGPLRWLENCLRRAAGDREEDGVSHPVPLVPLTEENEDAMEDQRFRTLLRQLGLRPPSSEQESFWRIPAALTPQQLRRAAASIAHRGPDPSEAPPKCPQ
;
A
#
# COMPACT_ATOMS: atom_id res chain seq x y z
N MET A 1 -4.17 19.86 16.18
CA MET A 1 -5.19 18.82 16.33
C MET A 1 -4.77 17.67 15.44
N GLU A 2 -4.07 16.69 16.01
CA GLU A 2 -3.69 15.49 15.28
C GLU A 2 -4.91 14.58 15.32
N GLU A 3 -5.67 14.56 14.23
CA GLU A 3 -6.77 13.62 14.05
C GLU A 3 -6.21 12.20 14.17
N ASN A 4 -6.47 11.58 15.32
CA ASN A 4 -6.22 10.18 15.64
C ASN A 4 -7.14 9.31 14.77
N TRP A 5 -6.81 9.22 13.48
CA TRP A 5 -7.42 8.26 12.57
C TRP A 5 -6.56 7.00 12.55
N ALA A 6 -7.01 5.96 13.23
CA ALA A 6 -6.49 4.61 13.06
C ALA A 6 -7.39 3.88 12.06
N PRO A 7 -6.84 3.24 11.02
CA PRO A 7 -7.65 2.44 10.10
C PRO A 7 -8.32 1.29 10.85
N GLU A 8 -9.64 1.13 10.69
CA GLU A 8 -10.38 0.01 11.26
C GLU A 8 -9.88 -1.33 10.70
N GLU A 9 -9.92 -2.39 11.52
CA GLU A 9 -9.47 -3.73 11.13
C GLU A 9 -10.19 -4.20 9.85
N GLY A 10 -9.43 -4.43 8.76
CA GLY A 10 -9.97 -4.83 7.46
C GLY A 10 -10.40 -3.68 6.54
N ALA A 11 -10.10 -2.42 6.88
CA ALA A 11 -10.34 -1.28 6.02
C ALA A 11 -9.75 -1.50 4.61
N GLY A 12 -10.56 -1.21 3.58
CA GLY A 12 -10.15 -1.36 2.19
C GLY A 12 -10.34 -2.74 1.58
N GLN A 13 -10.55 -3.82 2.35
CA GLN A 13 -10.52 -5.19 1.81
C GLN A 13 -11.54 -5.43 0.68
N GLY A 14 -12.80 -5.04 0.87
CA GLY A 14 -13.85 -5.21 -0.15
C GLY A 14 -13.67 -4.30 -1.37
N LEU A 15 -12.95 -3.19 -1.25
CA LEU A 15 -12.61 -2.32 -2.37
C LEU A 15 -11.38 -2.88 -3.12
N ALA A 16 -10.34 -3.30 -2.41
CA ALA A 16 -9.16 -3.95 -2.98
C ALA A 16 -9.55 -5.19 -3.79
N GLN A 17 -10.44 -6.04 -3.27
CA GLN A 17 -10.92 -7.22 -3.99
C GLN A 17 -11.65 -6.87 -5.30
N ARG A 18 -12.38 -5.76 -5.35
CA ARG A 18 -13.02 -5.28 -6.59
C ARG A 18 -11.99 -4.74 -7.58
N LEU A 19 -11.11 -3.85 -7.13
CA LEU A 19 -10.04 -3.29 -7.96
C LEU A 19 -9.17 -4.39 -8.57
N HIS A 20 -8.87 -5.45 -7.80
CA HIS A 20 -8.14 -6.61 -8.29
C HIS A 20 -8.87 -7.30 -9.46
N GLN A 21 -10.17 -7.54 -9.35
CA GLN A 21 -11.00 -8.13 -10.40
C GLN A 21 -11.13 -7.24 -11.64
N GLU A 22 -10.95 -5.93 -11.46
CA GLU A 22 -11.03 -4.90 -12.51
C GLU A 22 -9.67 -4.61 -13.16
N GLY A 23 -8.63 -5.41 -12.86
CA GLY A 23 -7.33 -5.33 -13.53
C GLY A 23 -6.24 -4.57 -12.77
N LEU A 24 -6.53 -4.02 -11.59
CA LEU A 24 -5.56 -3.27 -10.77
C LEU A 24 -4.70 -4.17 -9.87
N ALA A 25 -4.49 -5.43 -10.26
CA ALA A 25 -3.70 -6.38 -9.47
C ALA A 25 -2.23 -5.95 -9.33
N GLY A 26 -1.64 -5.40 -10.39
CA GLY A 26 -0.28 -4.85 -10.39
C GLY A 26 -0.12 -3.69 -9.40
N PRO A 27 -0.93 -2.62 -9.51
CA PRO A 27 -0.88 -1.48 -8.58
C PRO A 27 -1.19 -1.85 -7.13
N LEU A 28 -2.10 -2.79 -6.88
CA LEU A 28 -2.35 -3.30 -5.53
C LEU A 28 -1.13 -4.02 -4.95
N ARG A 29 -0.43 -4.84 -5.75
CA ARG A 29 0.82 -5.51 -5.32
C ARG A 29 1.94 -4.48 -5.07
N TRP A 30 2.03 -3.45 -5.91
CA TRP A 30 2.98 -2.35 -5.69
C TRP A 30 2.71 -1.66 -4.35
N LEU A 31 1.46 -1.28 -4.09
CA LEU A 31 1.06 -0.63 -2.83
C LEU A 31 1.34 -1.52 -1.62
N GLU A 32 1.01 -2.82 -1.71
CA GLU A 32 1.30 -3.81 -0.67
C GLU A 32 2.80 -3.83 -0.32
N ASN A 33 3.66 -3.88 -1.33
CA ASN A 33 5.11 -3.88 -1.17
C ASN A 33 5.62 -2.56 -0.57
N CYS A 34 5.09 -1.41 -0.99
CA CYS A 34 5.40 -0.11 -0.38
C CYS A 34 5.09 -0.10 1.12
N LEU A 35 3.92 -0.61 1.53
CA LEU A 35 3.53 -0.68 2.93
C LEU A 35 4.43 -1.62 3.74
N ARG A 36 4.76 -2.79 3.18
CA ARG A 36 5.65 -3.77 3.84
C ARG A 36 7.07 -3.24 4.02
N ARG A 37 7.64 -2.59 3.00
CA ARG A 37 8.97 -1.97 3.07
C ARG A 37 8.99 -0.87 4.12
N ALA A 38 8.03 0.05 4.06
CA ALA A 38 7.95 1.14 5.02
C ALA A 38 7.73 0.66 6.46
N ALA A 39 7.14 -0.53 6.67
CA ALA A 39 7.08 -1.17 7.99
C ALA A 39 8.45 -1.67 8.44
N GLY A 40 9.18 -2.38 7.56
CA GLY A 40 10.53 -2.89 7.83
C GLY A 40 11.54 -1.77 8.09
N ASP A 41 11.53 -0.72 7.25
CA ASP A 41 12.43 0.43 7.40
C ASP A 41 12.27 1.11 8.77
N ARG A 42 11.02 1.25 9.24
CA ARG A 42 10.72 1.84 10.56
C ARG A 42 11.19 0.99 11.73
N GLU A 43 11.23 -0.34 11.58
CA GLU A 43 11.72 -1.25 12.62
C GLU A 43 13.24 -1.29 12.66
N GLU A 44 13.91 -1.15 11.52
CA GLU A 44 15.36 -1.13 11.41
C GLU A 44 15.95 0.21 11.90
N ASP A 45 15.39 1.34 11.45
CA ASP A 45 15.92 2.68 11.74
C ASP A 45 15.47 3.22 13.12
N GLY A 46 14.37 2.68 13.66
CA GLY A 46 13.77 3.14 14.92
C GLY A 46 13.14 4.54 14.83
N VAL A 47 13.16 5.19 13.66
CA VAL A 47 12.55 6.48 13.38
C VAL A 47 11.43 6.32 12.35
N SER A 48 10.34 7.07 12.54
CA SER A 48 9.21 7.10 11.60
C SER A 48 9.13 8.44 10.90
N HIS A 49 9.49 8.48 9.62
CA HIS A 49 9.30 9.64 8.75
C HIS A 49 8.17 9.40 7.73
N PRO A 50 7.51 10.44 7.21
CA PRO A 50 6.56 10.29 6.12
C PRO A 50 7.27 9.77 4.86
N VAL A 51 6.69 8.77 4.19
CA VAL A 51 7.28 8.15 2.99
C VAL A 51 6.41 8.47 1.76
N PRO A 52 6.97 9.05 0.68
CA PRO A 52 6.21 9.30 -0.55
C PRO A 52 5.95 8.01 -1.33
N LEU A 53 4.74 7.87 -1.87
CA LEU A 53 4.40 6.87 -2.88
C LEU A 53 4.72 7.43 -4.26
N VAL A 54 5.83 6.98 -4.83
CA VAL A 54 6.26 7.39 -6.16
C VAL A 54 5.94 6.26 -7.15
N PRO A 55 4.90 6.43 -8.01
CA PRO A 55 4.64 5.48 -9.07
C PRO A 55 5.74 5.60 -10.13
N LEU A 56 6.44 4.50 -10.41
CA LEU A 56 7.56 4.45 -11.35
C LEU A 56 7.21 3.70 -12.64
N THR A 57 5.94 3.35 -12.82
CA THR A 57 5.42 2.63 -13.98
C THR A 57 4.11 3.28 -14.40
N GLU A 58 3.84 3.29 -15.70
CA GLU A 58 2.62 3.86 -16.26
C GLU A 58 1.36 3.23 -15.62
N GLU A 59 1.37 1.92 -15.39
CA GLU A 59 0.29 1.20 -14.71
C GLU A 59 0.01 1.75 -13.29
N ASN A 60 1.05 2.09 -12.53
CA ASN A 60 0.89 2.67 -11.20
C ASN A 60 0.49 4.15 -11.27
N GLU A 61 0.95 4.88 -12.28
CA GLU A 61 0.56 6.27 -12.51
C GLU A 61 -0.93 6.37 -12.83
N ASP A 62 -1.44 5.56 -13.76
CA ASP A 62 -2.87 5.46 -14.11
C ASP A 62 -3.71 5.09 -12.88
N ALA A 63 -3.25 4.11 -12.09
CA ALA A 63 -3.92 3.75 -10.84
C ALA A 63 -3.98 4.92 -9.84
N MET A 64 -2.98 5.80 -9.81
CA MET A 64 -2.99 6.98 -8.94
C MET A 64 -3.97 8.06 -9.41
N GLU A 65 -4.40 8.02 -10.67
CA GLU A 65 -5.49 8.85 -11.21
C GLU A 65 -6.89 8.24 -10.97
N ASP A 66 -6.99 6.91 -10.82
CA ASP A 66 -8.26 6.24 -10.51
C ASP A 66 -8.83 6.68 -9.13
N GLN A 67 -10.09 7.13 -9.13
CA GLN A 67 -10.75 7.64 -7.92
C GLN A 67 -10.96 6.56 -6.87
N ARG A 68 -11.21 5.31 -7.28
CA ARG A 68 -11.46 4.17 -6.39
C ARG A 68 -10.14 3.73 -5.76
N PHE A 69 -9.05 3.71 -6.51
CA PHE A 69 -7.71 3.45 -5.97
C PHE A 69 -7.32 4.52 -4.94
N ARG A 70 -7.50 5.81 -5.25
CA ARG A 70 -7.31 6.90 -4.27
C ARG A 70 -8.22 6.78 -3.05
N THR A 71 -9.45 6.28 -3.22
CA THR A 71 -10.37 6.00 -2.11
C THR A 71 -9.81 4.87 -1.22
N LEU A 72 -9.24 3.82 -1.82
CA LEU A 72 -8.55 2.77 -1.09
C LEU A 72 -7.36 3.34 -0.29
N LEU A 73 -6.53 4.20 -0.88
CA LEU A 73 -5.39 4.84 -0.18
C LEU A 73 -5.85 5.56 1.09
N ARG A 74 -6.97 6.31 1.03
CA ARG A 74 -7.54 7.00 2.21
C ARG A 74 -8.03 6.02 3.26
N GLN A 75 -8.68 4.91 2.86
CA GLN A 75 -9.14 3.88 3.78
C GLN A 75 -7.98 3.19 4.52
N LEU A 76 -6.83 3.05 3.86
CA LEU A 76 -5.60 2.52 4.46
C LEU A 76 -4.84 3.55 5.32
N GLY A 77 -5.35 4.78 5.43
CA GLY A 77 -4.73 5.85 6.24
C GLY A 77 -3.63 6.63 5.52
N LEU A 78 -3.45 6.46 4.21
CA LEU A 78 -2.53 7.29 3.43
C LEU A 78 -3.13 8.66 3.18
N ARG A 79 -2.24 9.65 3.01
CA ARG A 79 -2.66 11.04 2.82
C ARG A 79 -2.41 11.50 1.39
N PRO A 80 -3.35 12.24 0.79
CA PRO A 80 -3.13 12.91 -0.48
C PRO A 80 -2.05 13.98 -0.33
N PRO A 81 -1.45 14.44 -1.44
CA PRO A 81 -0.59 15.61 -1.42
C PRO A 81 -1.32 16.83 -0.83
N SER A 82 -0.66 17.59 0.05
CA SER A 82 -1.31 18.63 0.86
C SER A 82 -1.69 19.90 0.08
N SER A 83 -1.09 20.15 -1.09
CA SER A 83 -1.32 21.29 -2.00
C SER A 83 -0.40 21.15 -3.23
N GLU A 84 -0.34 22.16 -4.12
CA GLU A 84 0.56 22.21 -5.30
C GLU A 84 2.06 22.03 -4.98
N GLN A 85 2.47 22.12 -3.71
CA GLN A 85 3.85 21.86 -3.29
C GLN A 85 4.20 20.38 -3.18
N GLU A 86 3.21 19.49 -3.09
CA GLU A 86 3.42 18.05 -3.02
C GLU A 86 2.79 17.36 -4.23
N SER A 87 3.53 16.45 -4.86
CA SER A 87 3.03 15.69 -6.03
C SER A 87 2.58 14.28 -5.68
N PHE A 88 3.04 13.73 -4.54
CA PHE A 88 2.88 12.32 -4.20
C PHE A 88 2.02 12.13 -2.97
N TRP A 89 1.26 11.04 -2.96
CA TRP A 89 0.63 10.53 -1.75
C TRP A 89 1.70 10.10 -0.75
N ARG A 90 1.36 10.09 0.54
CA ARG A 90 2.30 9.68 1.59
C ARG A 90 1.74 8.62 2.51
N ILE A 91 2.62 7.73 2.92
CA ILE A 91 2.48 6.92 4.14
C ILE A 91 2.85 7.84 5.32
N PRO A 92 1.90 8.19 6.21
CA PRO A 92 2.20 9.08 7.33
C PRO A 92 3.19 8.47 8.34
N ALA A 93 3.96 9.33 9.02
CA ALA A 93 4.83 8.91 10.11
C ALA A 93 4.07 8.22 11.26
N ALA A 94 2.81 8.63 11.50
CA ALA A 94 1.98 8.09 12.58
C ALA A 94 1.53 6.64 12.38
N LEU A 95 1.61 6.08 11.17
CA LEU A 95 1.28 4.68 10.94
C LEU A 95 2.42 3.80 11.45
N THR A 96 2.11 2.96 12.45
CA THR A 96 3.08 2.06 13.05
C THR A 96 3.39 0.88 12.11
N PRO A 97 4.55 0.19 12.29
CA PRO A 97 4.88 -1.00 11.50
C PRO A 97 3.78 -2.06 11.51
N GLN A 98 3.12 -2.27 12.65
CA GLN A 98 2.00 -3.20 12.77
C GLN A 98 0.78 -2.76 11.93
N GLN A 99 0.42 -1.47 11.97
CA GLN A 99 -0.69 -0.95 11.16
C GLN A 99 -0.41 -1.07 9.66
N LEU A 100 0.83 -0.79 9.24
CA LEU A 100 1.25 -0.93 7.84
C LEU A 100 1.18 -2.37 7.35
N ARG A 101 1.59 -3.34 8.18
CA ARG A 101 1.44 -4.76 7.86
C ARG A 101 -0.01 -5.19 7.76
N ARG A 102 -0.87 -4.73 8.65
CA ARG A 102 -2.31 -5.01 8.59
C ARG A 102 -2.93 -4.44 7.31
N ALA A 103 -2.60 -3.19 6.97
CA ALA A 103 -3.02 -2.54 5.73
C ALA A 103 -2.53 -3.27 4.48
N ALA A 104 -1.29 -3.76 4.48
CA ALA A 104 -0.77 -4.58 3.38
C ALA A 104 -1.53 -5.90 3.26
N ALA A 105 -1.79 -6.57 4.39
CA ALA A 105 -2.51 -7.85 4.41
C ALA A 105 -3.99 -7.72 3.98
N SER A 106 -4.65 -6.59 4.24
CA SER A 106 -6.04 -6.38 3.83
C SER A 106 -6.22 -6.18 2.32
N ILE A 107 -5.15 -5.80 1.60
CA ILE A 107 -5.16 -5.63 0.13
C ILE A 107 -4.41 -6.73 -0.61
N ALA A 108 -3.65 -7.56 0.09
CA ALA A 108 -2.91 -8.67 -0.49
C ALA A 108 -3.86 -9.67 -1.16
N HIS A 109 -3.52 -10.06 -2.39
CA HIS A 109 -4.24 -11.13 -3.05
C HIS A 109 -3.84 -12.48 -2.45
N ARG A 110 -4.80 -13.22 -1.89
CA ARG A 110 -4.60 -14.60 -1.38
C ARG A 110 -4.58 -15.63 -2.51
N GLY A 111 -3.81 -15.36 -3.56
CA GLY A 111 -3.49 -16.32 -4.61
C GLY A 111 -2.08 -16.87 -4.38
N PRO A 112 -1.78 -18.11 -4.80
CA PRO A 112 -0.43 -18.63 -4.72
C PRO A 112 0.50 -17.69 -5.51
N ASP A 113 1.52 -17.17 -4.84
CA ASP A 113 2.54 -16.38 -5.50
C ASP A 113 3.32 -17.31 -6.47
N PRO A 114 3.39 -17.03 -7.78
CA PRO A 114 4.11 -17.88 -8.71
C PRO A 114 5.63 -17.84 -8.50
N SER A 115 6.13 -16.96 -7.62
CA SER A 115 7.52 -16.84 -7.19
C SER A 115 7.81 -17.60 -5.88
N GLU A 116 7.00 -18.58 -5.50
CA GLU A 116 7.35 -19.53 -4.43
C GLU A 116 7.29 -20.99 -4.92
N ALA A 117 7.59 -21.21 -6.21
CA ALA A 117 7.89 -22.55 -6.70
C ALA A 117 9.31 -22.95 -6.23
N PRO A 118 9.48 -24.04 -5.44
CA PRO A 118 10.81 -24.51 -5.07
C PRO A 118 11.60 -24.85 -6.34
N PRO A 119 12.91 -24.55 -6.40
CA PRO A 119 13.73 -24.92 -7.54
C PRO A 119 13.63 -26.43 -7.73
N LYS A 120 13.11 -26.85 -8.88
CA LYS A 120 13.05 -28.25 -9.28
C LYS A 120 14.49 -28.76 -9.33
N CYS A 121 14.88 -29.59 -8.38
CA CYS A 121 16.15 -30.29 -8.44
C CYS A 121 16.18 -31.07 -9.76
N PRO A 122 17.16 -30.83 -10.66
CA PRO A 122 17.33 -31.69 -11.82
C PRO A 122 17.70 -33.09 -11.31
N GLN A 123 16.98 -34.11 -11.81
CA GLN A 123 17.33 -35.51 -11.63
C GLN A 123 18.54 -35.88 -12.50
#